data_AF-A0A816GR00-F1
#
_entry.id   AF-A0A816GR00-F1
#
_cell.length_a   1.000
_cell.length_b   1.000
_cell.length_c   1.000
_cell.angle_alpha   90.00
_cell.angle_beta   90.00
_cell.angle_gamma   90.00
#
_symmetry.space_group_name_H-M   'P 1'
#
loop_
_entity.id
_entity.type
_entity.pdbx_description
1 polymer ?
#
loop_
_entity_poly.entity_id
_entity_poly.type
_entity_poly.pdbx_seq_one_letter_code
_entity_poly.pdbx_strand_id
1 'polypeptide(L)'
;FGVDPTQYSGILCKLRFFITYYAGYTAAWFISLACVERYLRSSRNIHKREMMSKSRAYISILCVLLFGILAFGEQFYCIDIHQNLFGAPQSCYQLKQNISCQVVDSLMQCLFEILAPTFMMIIFGLLTVRNIRRSRHRVHVIHSNAPPLSTRTNRLIQKRDVQLVPMLLVQVTVFAVSAFPISIYKIYCIVTIYNAKSVLQMSIENTIFNVCVLSLFLNNTITFYLYTLSGRVFRKELMKLLRLS
;
A
#
# COMPACT_ATOMS: atom_id res chain seq x y z
N PHE A 1 -21.86 23.26 -15.46
CA PHE A 1 -21.12 22.11 -16.00
C PHE A 1 -20.35 21.45 -14.86
N GLY A 2 -20.88 20.37 -14.29
CA GLY A 2 -20.29 19.76 -13.08
C GLY A 2 -21.17 18.64 -12.54
N VAL A 3 -21.66 17.79 -13.44
CA VAL A 3 -22.52 16.66 -13.09
C VAL A 3 -21.59 15.46 -12.98
N ASP A 4 -21.27 15.00 -11.76
CA ASP A 4 -20.44 13.82 -11.56
C ASP A 4 -21.23 12.59 -12.07
N PRO A 5 -20.81 11.94 -13.17
CA PRO A 5 -21.56 10.83 -13.76
C PRO A 5 -21.68 9.63 -12.82
N THR A 6 -20.84 9.56 -11.77
CA THR A 6 -20.91 8.53 -10.73
C THR A 6 -22.14 8.66 -9.83
N GLN A 7 -22.85 9.79 -9.88
CA GLN A 7 -24.10 10.01 -9.15
C GLN A 7 -25.34 9.49 -9.88
N TYR A 8 -25.22 9.22 -11.18
CA TYR A 8 -26.36 8.83 -12.04
C TYR A 8 -26.29 7.38 -12.51
N SER A 9 -25.09 6.80 -12.58
CA SER A 9 -24.89 5.41 -12.99
C SER A 9 -24.43 4.54 -11.82
N GLY A 10 -25.28 3.60 -11.42
CA GLY A 10 -24.98 2.66 -10.32
C GLY A 10 -23.72 1.83 -10.59
N ILE A 11 -23.45 1.53 -11.86
CA ILE A 11 -22.25 0.79 -12.28
C ILE A 11 -21.00 1.65 -12.09
N LEU A 12 -21.02 2.92 -12.49
CA LEU A 12 -19.88 3.83 -12.31
C LEU A 12 -19.60 4.10 -10.83
N CYS A 13 -20.65 4.23 -10.02
CA CYS A 13 -20.58 4.32 -8.56
C CYS A 13 -19.83 3.11 -7.96
N LYS A 14 -20.27 1.89 -8.26
CA LYS A 14 -19.64 0.64 -7.79
C LYS A 14 -18.19 0.51 -8.27
N LEU A 15 -17.93 0.76 -9.55
CA LEU A 15 -16.59 0.68 -10.13
C LEU A 15 -15.61 1.66 -9.47
N ARG A 16 -16.05 2.90 -9.19
CA ARG A 16 -15.20 3.90 -8.52
C ARG A 16 -14.69 3.40 -7.17
N PHE A 17 -15.59 2.88 -6.34
CA PHE A 17 -15.22 2.37 -5.02
C PHE A 17 -14.37 1.11 -5.12
N PHE A 18 -14.76 0.15 -5.97
CA PHE A 18 -13.96 -1.05 -6.22
C PHE A 18 -12.53 -0.69 -6.64
N ILE A 19 -12.37 0.17 -7.65
CA ILE A 19 -11.04 0.60 -8.15
C ILE A 19 -10.25 1.29 -7.04
N THR A 20 -10.88 2.16 -6.24
CA THR A 20 -10.20 2.89 -5.16
C THR A 20 -9.64 1.94 -4.10
N TYR A 21 -10.48 1.04 -3.57
CA TYR A 21 -10.06 0.08 -2.55
C TYR A 21 -9.07 -0.95 -3.10
N TYR A 22 -9.34 -1.48 -4.30
CA TYR A 22 -8.45 -2.43 -4.96
C TYR A 22 -7.07 -1.82 -5.26
N ALA A 23 -7.02 -0.56 -5.70
CA ALA A 23 -5.76 0.15 -5.92
C ALA A 23 -4.98 0.37 -4.61
N GLY A 24 -5.67 0.75 -3.52
CA GLY A 24 -5.04 0.91 -2.20
C GLY A 24 -4.43 -0.39 -1.68
N TYR A 25 -5.21 -1.47 -1.72
CA TYR A 25 -4.76 -2.82 -1.37
C TYR A 25 -3.56 -3.27 -2.21
N THR A 26 -3.64 -3.17 -3.54
CA THR A 26 -2.55 -3.63 -4.42
C THR A 26 -1.27 -2.83 -4.20
N ALA A 27 -1.37 -1.51 -4.01
CA ALA A 27 -0.24 -0.67 -3.68
C ALA A 27 0.45 -1.11 -2.37
N ALA A 28 -0.31 -1.33 -1.31
CA ALA A 28 0.22 -1.79 -0.01
C ALA A 28 0.93 -3.15 -0.15
N TRP A 29 0.32 -4.11 -0.84
CA TRP A 29 0.89 -5.43 -1.03
C TRP A 29 2.11 -5.45 -1.93
N PHE A 30 2.19 -4.58 -2.93
CA PHE A 30 3.41 -4.46 -3.76
C PHE A 30 4.59 -3.94 -2.95
N ILE A 31 4.37 -2.99 -2.03
CA ILE A 31 5.43 -2.54 -1.11
C ILE A 31 5.86 -3.68 -0.18
N SER A 32 4.90 -4.44 0.35
CA SER A 32 5.15 -5.63 1.17
C SER A 32 5.97 -6.69 0.42
N LEU A 33 5.57 -7.05 -0.79
CA LEU A 33 6.30 -8.00 -1.65
C LEU A 33 7.71 -7.48 -1.99
N ALA A 34 7.88 -6.17 -2.21
CA ALA A 34 9.19 -5.58 -2.39
C ALA A 34 10.07 -5.75 -1.15
N CYS A 35 9.52 -5.61 0.07
CA CYS A 35 10.25 -5.88 1.31
C CYS A 35 10.66 -7.35 1.43
N VAL A 36 9.77 -8.28 1.07
CA VAL A 36 10.06 -9.73 1.01
C VAL A 36 11.20 -10.02 0.03
N GLU A 37 11.13 -9.48 -1.19
CA GLU A 37 12.16 -9.64 -2.21
C GLU A 37 13.52 -9.14 -1.70
N ARG A 38 13.56 -7.96 -1.07
CA ARG A 38 14.80 -7.42 -0.51
C ARG A 38 15.35 -8.28 0.62
N TYR A 39 14.50 -8.80 1.49
CA TYR A 39 14.93 -9.73 2.53
C TYR A 39 15.55 -10.99 1.92
N LEU A 40 14.86 -11.64 0.97
CA LEU A 40 15.32 -12.88 0.34
C LEU A 40 16.63 -12.68 -0.42
N ARG A 41 16.80 -11.55 -1.12
CA ARG A 41 18.07 -11.19 -1.78
C ARG A 41 19.19 -10.86 -0.81
N SER A 42 18.89 -10.23 0.33
CA SER A 42 19.88 -9.93 1.37
C SER A 42 20.33 -11.16 2.16
N SER A 43 19.55 -12.25 2.12
CA SER A 43 19.84 -13.48 2.84
C SER A 43 21.06 -14.19 2.25
N ARG A 44 21.90 -14.75 3.13
CA ARG A 44 23.09 -15.54 2.75
C ARG A 44 22.75 -16.93 2.21
N ASN A 45 21.60 -17.48 2.62
CA ASN A 45 21.21 -18.82 2.21
C ASN A 45 20.85 -18.83 0.73
N ILE A 46 21.58 -19.63 -0.07
CA ILE A 46 21.38 -19.78 -1.51
C ILE A 46 19.94 -20.20 -1.82
N HIS A 47 19.38 -21.13 -1.04
CA HIS A 47 18.00 -21.58 -1.20
C HIS A 47 16.98 -20.45 -0.99
N LYS A 48 17.24 -19.53 -0.04
CA LYS A 48 16.39 -18.33 0.17
C LYS A 48 16.51 -17.33 -0.98
N ARG A 49 17.68 -17.23 -1.62
CA ARG A 49 17.89 -16.37 -2.80
C ARG A 49 17.24 -16.96 -4.05
N GLU A 50 17.32 -18.28 -4.22
CA GLU A 50 16.66 -19.03 -5.29
C GLU A 50 15.13 -19.03 -5.15
N MET A 51 14.63 -18.91 -3.92
CA MET A 51 13.19 -18.75 -3.68
C MET A 51 12.61 -17.51 -4.38
N MET A 52 13.42 -16.46 -4.58
CA MET A 52 13.10 -15.29 -5.42
C MET A 52 13.49 -15.51 -6.89
N SER A 53 12.98 -16.56 -7.51
CA SER A 53 13.01 -16.66 -8.96
C SER A 53 11.97 -15.70 -9.57
N LYS A 54 12.24 -15.20 -10.78
CA LYS A 54 11.30 -14.28 -11.48
C LYS A 54 9.92 -14.91 -11.61
N SER A 55 9.85 -16.22 -11.91
CA SER A 55 8.59 -16.96 -12.04
C SER A 55 7.78 -16.98 -10.74
N ARG A 56 8.43 -17.17 -9.59
CA ARG A 56 7.74 -17.15 -8.28
C ARG A 56 7.26 -15.76 -7.89
N ALA A 57 8.02 -14.71 -8.25
CA ALA A 57 7.58 -13.34 -8.05
C ALA A 57 6.29 -13.01 -8.82
N TYR A 58 6.21 -13.44 -10.09
CA TYR A 58 4.99 -13.27 -10.89
C TYR A 58 3.80 -14.04 -10.31
N ILE A 59 4.02 -15.27 -9.81
CA ILE A 59 2.96 -16.04 -9.13
C ILE A 59 2.49 -15.30 -7.88
N SER A 60 3.39 -14.79 -7.03
CA SER A 60 3.00 -14.01 -5.85
C SER A 60 2.21 -12.75 -6.20
N ILE A 61 2.60 -12.02 -7.24
CA ILE A 61 1.85 -10.86 -7.75
C ILE A 61 0.46 -11.29 -8.21
N LEU A 62 0.36 -12.35 -9.02
CA LEU A 62 -0.91 -12.87 -9.51
C LEU A 62 -1.83 -13.28 -8.36
N CYS A 63 -1.29 -13.98 -7.34
CA CYS A 63 -2.05 -14.35 -6.14
C CYS A 63 -2.60 -13.12 -5.40
N VAL A 64 -1.79 -12.07 -5.23
CA VAL A 64 -2.23 -10.81 -4.59
C VAL A 64 -3.36 -10.17 -5.39
N LEU A 65 -3.23 -10.08 -6.71
CA LEU A 65 -4.24 -9.49 -7.59
C LEU A 65 -5.55 -10.26 -7.54
N LEU A 66 -5.51 -11.59 -7.67
CA LEU A 66 -6.70 -12.45 -7.62
C LEU A 66 -7.37 -12.38 -6.25
N PHE A 67 -6.59 -12.43 -5.16
CA PHE A 67 -7.14 -12.27 -3.82
C PHE A 67 -7.79 -10.90 -3.63
N GLY A 68 -7.19 -9.83 -4.14
CA GLY A 68 -7.78 -8.49 -4.07
C GLY A 68 -9.14 -8.39 -4.79
N ILE A 69 -9.29 -9.05 -5.95
CA ILE A 69 -10.58 -9.07 -6.66
C ILE A 69 -11.65 -9.77 -5.82
N LEU A 70 -11.29 -10.89 -5.16
CA LEU A 70 -12.21 -11.63 -4.30
C LEU A 70 -12.54 -10.87 -3.00
N ALA A 71 -11.53 -10.26 -2.39
CA ALA A 71 -11.64 -9.59 -1.08
C ALA A 71 -12.32 -8.22 -1.12
N PHE A 72 -12.41 -7.61 -2.30
CA PHE A 72 -13.12 -6.33 -2.52
C PHE A 72 -14.28 -6.47 -3.50
N GLY A 73 -14.61 -7.69 -3.94
CA GLY A 73 -15.71 -7.95 -4.86
C GLY A 73 -17.08 -7.69 -4.24
N GLU A 74 -17.19 -7.78 -2.91
CA GLU A 74 -18.39 -7.46 -2.14
C GLU A 74 -18.85 -6.01 -2.32
N GLN A 75 -17.95 -5.09 -2.72
CA GLN A 75 -18.31 -3.70 -3.01
C GLN A 75 -19.37 -3.57 -4.12
N PHE A 76 -19.39 -4.49 -5.09
CA PHE A 76 -20.42 -4.50 -6.15
C PHE A 76 -21.82 -4.82 -5.62
N TYR A 77 -21.89 -5.50 -4.47
CA TYR A 77 -23.14 -5.83 -3.78
C TYR A 77 -23.49 -4.77 -2.72
N CYS A 78 -22.51 -4.30 -1.95
CA CYS A 78 -22.71 -3.47 -0.77
C CYS A 78 -22.88 -1.97 -1.05
N ILE A 79 -22.56 -1.50 -2.25
CA ILE A 79 -22.67 -0.09 -2.65
C ILE A 79 -23.87 0.08 -3.56
N ASP A 80 -24.69 1.11 -3.32
CA ASP A 80 -25.78 1.45 -4.22
C ASP A 80 -26.01 2.97 -4.29
N ILE A 81 -26.79 3.40 -5.29
CA ILE A 81 -27.21 4.79 -5.43
C ILE A 81 -28.55 4.97 -4.73
N HIS A 82 -28.59 5.86 -3.74
CA HIS A 82 -29.85 6.25 -3.13
C HIS A 82 -30.31 7.64 -3.57
N GLN A 83 -31.59 7.72 -3.89
CA GLN A 83 -32.29 8.98 -4.05
C GLN A 83 -32.54 9.56 -2.66
N ASN A 84 -32.01 10.75 -2.41
CA ASN A 84 -32.42 11.51 -1.24
C ASN A 84 -33.90 11.89 -1.43
N LEU A 85 -34.76 11.54 -0.46
CA LEU A 85 -36.06 12.21 -0.34
C LEU A 85 -35.75 13.72 -0.22
N PHE A 86 -36.53 14.58 -0.89
CA PHE A 86 -36.36 16.04 -0.96
C PHE A 86 -35.41 16.62 -2.04
N GLY A 87 -35.21 15.94 -3.17
CA GLY A 87 -34.62 16.57 -4.38
C GLY A 87 -33.14 16.97 -4.26
N ALA A 88 -32.45 16.50 -3.21
CA ALA A 88 -31.00 16.65 -3.08
C ALA A 88 -30.27 15.73 -4.07
N PRO A 89 -29.04 16.08 -4.51
CA PRO A 89 -28.29 15.32 -5.50
C PRO A 89 -28.11 13.85 -5.07
N GLN A 90 -28.29 12.94 -6.02
CA GLN A 90 -28.06 11.50 -5.84
C GLN A 90 -26.64 11.29 -5.30
N SER A 91 -26.54 10.56 -4.19
CA SER A 91 -25.26 10.35 -3.52
C SER A 91 -24.95 8.85 -3.55
N CYS A 92 -23.78 8.50 -4.08
CA CYS A 92 -23.26 7.13 -4.10
C CYS A 92 -22.55 6.85 -2.77
N TYR A 93 -23.16 6.03 -1.91
CA TYR A 93 -22.58 5.67 -0.61
C TYR A 93 -22.93 4.22 -0.23
N GLN A 94 -22.13 3.63 0.66
CA GLN A 94 -22.41 2.31 1.22
C GLN A 94 -23.74 2.35 1.99
N LEU A 95 -24.64 1.42 1.71
CA LEU A 95 -25.96 1.38 2.34
C LEU A 95 -25.81 1.34 3.87
N LYS A 96 -26.21 2.43 4.56
CA LYS A 96 -26.08 2.52 6.03
C LYS A 96 -26.89 1.42 6.75
N GLN A 97 -27.89 0.87 6.07
CA GLN A 97 -28.80 -0.15 6.57
C GLN A 97 -28.24 -1.57 6.59
N ASN A 98 -27.22 -1.88 5.78
CA ASN A 98 -26.59 -3.21 5.77
C ASN A 98 -25.37 -3.23 6.71
N ILE A 99 -25.62 -3.46 8.00
CA ILE A 99 -24.58 -3.59 9.03
C ILE A 99 -23.49 -4.59 8.62
N SER A 100 -23.89 -5.74 8.07
CA SER A 100 -22.94 -6.77 7.60
C SER A 100 -21.96 -6.24 6.55
N CYS A 101 -22.43 -5.41 5.61
CA CYS A 101 -21.58 -4.81 4.58
C CYS A 101 -20.54 -3.86 5.19
N GLN A 102 -20.95 -3.02 6.16
CA GLN A 102 -20.01 -2.10 6.82
C GLN A 102 -18.96 -2.84 7.64
N VAL A 103 -19.37 -3.89 8.35
CA VAL A 103 -18.46 -4.70 9.17
C VAL A 103 -17.47 -5.44 8.28
N VAL A 104 -17.94 -6.11 7.22
CA VAL A 104 -17.08 -6.83 6.28
C VAL A 104 -16.09 -5.88 5.59
N ASP A 105 -16.57 -4.76 5.04
CA ASP A 105 -15.71 -3.76 4.38
C ASP A 105 -14.63 -3.24 5.33
N SER A 106 -15.03 -2.84 6.53
CA SER A 106 -14.09 -2.28 7.52
C SER A 106 -13.07 -3.31 7.99
N LEU A 107 -13.48 -4.57 8.18
CA LEU A 107 -12.58 -5.66 8.57
C LEU A 107 -11.63 -6.04 7.43
N MET A 108 -12.13 -6.17 6.20
CA MET A 108 -11.29 -6.48 5.04
C MET A 108 -10.24 -5.39 4.83
N GLN A 109 -10.65 -4.13 4.93
CA GLN A 109 -9.74 -3.00 4.83
C GLN A 109 -8.69 -3.01 5.95
N CYS A 110 -9.13 -3.13 7.21
CA CYS A 110 -8.23 -3.12 8.36
C CYS A 110 -7.22 -4.28 8.29
N LEU A 111 -7.69 -5.50 8.05
CA LEU A 111 -6.86 -6.70 8.09
C LEU A 111 -5.97 -6.82 6.86
N PHE A 112 -6.54 -6.71 5.65
CA PHE A 112 -5.83 -7.05 4.43
C PHE A 112 -5.21 -5.85 3.71
N GLU A 113 -5.77 -4.64 3.82
CA GLU A 113 -5.14 -3.45 3.23
C GLU A 113 -4.09 -2.82 4.17
N ILE A 114 -4.31 -2.88 5.49
CA ILE A 114 -3.48 -2.11 6.44
C ILE A 114 -2.60 -3.02 7.31
N LEU A 115 -3.19 -3.84 8.17
CA LEU A 115 -2.44 -4.59 9.19
C LEU A 115 -1.51 -5.63 8.56
N ALA A 116 -2.04 -6.57 7.76
CA ALA A 116 -1.24 -7.64 7.16
C ALA A 116 -0.04 -7.12 6.35
N PRO A 117 -0.20 -6.17 5.39
CA PRO A 117 0.94 -5.67 4.64
C PRO A 117 1.90 -4.87 5.53
N THR A 118 1.42 -4.10 6.53
CA THR A 118 2.30 -3.37 7.46
C THR A 118 3.14 -4.32 8.32
N PHE A 119 2.53 -5.38 8.87
CA PHE A 119 3.26 -6.40 9.63
C PHE A 119 4.34 -7.07 8.78
N MET A 120 3.99 -7.49 7.56
CA MET A 120 4.95 -8.05 6.61
C MET A 120 6.09 -7.07 6.32
N MET A 121 5.76 -5.81 6.02
CA MET A 121 6.74 -4.75 5.76
C MET A 121 7.71 -4.54 6.92
N ILE A 122 7.21 -4.48 8.17
CA ILE A 122 8.04 -4.30 9.37
C ILE A 122 8.95 -5.52 9.57
N ILE A 123 8.38 -6.73 9.53
CA ILE A 123 9.14 -7.97 9.76
C ILE A 123 10.25 -8.10 8.72
N PHE A 124 9.92 -8.04 7.44
CA PHE A 124 10.90 -8.22 6.36
C PHE A 124 11.85 -7.02 6.24
N GLY A 125 11.40 -5.80 6.54
CA GLY A 125 12.25 -4.62 6.64
C GLY A 125 13.33 -4.78 7.71
N LEU A 126 12.95 -5.14 8.93
CA LEU A 126 13.90 -5.36 10.04
C LEU A 126 14.86 -6.52 9.75
N LEU A 127 14.36 -7.63 9.19
CA LEU A 127 15.19 -8.76 8.78
C LEU A 127 16.20 -8.38 7.70
N THR A 128 15.79 -7.56 6.73
CA THR A 128 16.69 -7.03 5.68
C THR A 128 17.80 -6.19 6.30
N VAL A 129 17.45 -5.26 7.21
CA VAL A 129 18.45 -4.42 7.90
C VAL A 129 19.44 -5.28 8.69
N ARG A 130 18.95 -6.31 9.41
CA ARG A 130 19.80 -7.24 10.16
C ARG A 130 20.76 -8.00 9.25
N ASN A 131 20.31 -8.47 8.09
CA ASN A 131 21.14 -9.17 7.12
C ASN A 131 22.22 -8.26 6.53
N ILE A 132 21.86 -7.02 6.17
CA ILE A 132 22.81 -6.04 5.62
C ILE A 132 23.88 -5.66 6.64
N ARG A 133 23.50 -5.40 7.90
CA ARG A 133 24.46 -5.10 8.98
C ARG A 133 25.45 -6.25 9.19
N ARG A 134 24.94 -7.49 9.23
CA ARG A 134 25.78 -8.70 9.34
C ARG A 134 26.72 -8.90 8.15
N SER A 135 26.24 -8.62 6.93
CA SER A 135 27.06 -8.72 5.71
C SER A 135 28.18 -7.68 5.71
N ARG A 136 27.88 -6.42 6.08
CA ARG A 136 28.88 -5.34 6.15
C ARG A 136 29.98 -5.61 7.17
N HIS A 137 29.61 -6.08 8.36
CA HIS A 137 30.58 -6.39 9.41
C HIS A 137 31.58 -7.49 9.00
N ARG A 138 31.17 -8.46 8.18
CA ARG A 138 32.06 -9.54 7.72
C ARG A 138 32.94 -9.13 6.55
N VAL A 139 32.40 -8.33 5.62
CA VAL A 139 33.18 -7.80 4.49
C VAL A 139 34.32 -6.91 5.00
N HIS A 140 34.11 -6.16 6.09
CA HIS A 140 35.17 -5.37 6.73
C HIS A 140 36.28 -6.22 7.37
N VAL A 141 35.98 -7.46 7.77
CA VAL A 141 36.96 -8.40 8.38
C VAL A 141 37.73 -9.18 7.30
N ILE A 142 37.10 -9.49 6.16
CA ILE A 142 37.73 -10.28 5.08
C ILE A 142 38.62 -9.40 4.17
N HIS A 143 38.36 -8.09 4.08
CA HIS A 143 39.13 -7.17 3.23
C HIS A 143 40.59 -6.94 3.64
N SER A 144 41.02 -7.49 4.78
CA SER A 144 42.45 -7.46 5.12
C SER A 144 43.30 -8.35 4.19
N ASN A 145 42.75 -9.39 3.54
CA ASN A 145 43.58 -10.47 2.95
C ASN A 145 43.18 -11.02 1.54
N ALA A 146 42.36 -10.38 0.69
CA ALA A 146 41.89 -11.01 -0.59
C ALA A 146 41.83 -10.12 -1.86
N PRO A 147 42.11 -10.68 -3.07
CA PRO A 147 42.31 -9.94 -4.34
C PRO A 147 41.03 -9.40 -5.04
N PRO A 148 41.17 -8.46 -6.02
CA PRO A 148 40.15 -7.42 -6.29
C PRO A 148 39.10 -7.66 -7.40
N LEU A 149 39.08 -8.79 -8.14
CA LEU A 149 38.24 -8.89 -9.35
C LEU A 149 36.75 -9.21 -9.10
N SER A 150 36.38 -10.10 -8.18
CA SER A 150 34.98 -10.51 -7.94
C SER A 150 34.21 -9.59 -6.98
N THR A 151 34.91 -8.65 -6.33
CA THR A 151 34.38 -7.76 -5.30
C THR A 151 33.71 -6.51 -5.87
N ARG A 152 34.05 -6.08 -7.10
CA ARG A 152 33.52 -4.83 -7.68
C ARG A 152 32.03 -4.91 -8.02
N THR A 153 31.58 -5.98 -8.68
CA THR A 153 30.17 -6.19 -9.06
C THR A 153 29.29 -6.41 -7.83
N ASN A 154 29.76 -7.22 -6.87
CA ASN A 154 29.08 -7.43 -5.59
C ASN A 154 28.99 -6.14 -4.77
N ARG A 155 30.05 -5.30 -4.73
CA ARG A 155 30.01 -3.98 -4.07
C ARG A 155 28.99 -3.03 -4.71
N LEU A 156 28.85 -3.04 -6.03
CA LEU A 156 27.86 -2.19 -6.73
C LEU A 156 26.42 -2.61 -6.44
N ILE A 157 26.14 -3.92 -6.45
CA ILE A 157 24.84 -4.48 -6.09
C ILE A 157 24.52 -4.15 -4.62
N GLN A 158 25.47 -4.36 -3.72
CA GLN A 158 25.32 -4.07 -2.28
C GLN A 158 25.10 -2.57 -2.01
N LYS A 159 25.75 -1.67 -2.77
CA LYS A 159 25.51 -0.22 -2.67
C LYS A 159 24.10 0.17 -3.12
N ARG A 160 23.56 -0.44 -4.18
CA ARG A 160 22.16 -0.21 -4.61
C ARG A 160 21.16 -0.72 -3.57
N ASP A 161 21.35 -1.94 -3.06
CA ASP A 161 20.44 -2.50 -2.05
C ASP A 161 20.42 -1.69 -0.76
N VAL A 162 21.58 -1.15 -0.33
CA VAL A 162 21.64 -0.28 0.85
C VAL A 162 20.91 1.04 0.66
N GLN A 163 20.80 1.57 -0.56
CA GLN A 163 20.04 2.80 -0.83
C GLN A 163 18.52 2.53 -0.90
N LEU A 164 18.13 1.34 -1.35
CA LEU A 164 16.72 0.97 -1.53
C LEU A 164 16.02 0.61 -0.20
N VAL A 165 16.75 0.07 0.77
CA VAL A 165 16.20 -0.29 2.09
C VAL A 165 15.71 0.91 2.93
N PRO A 166 16.49 2.00 3.15
CA PRO A 166 16.01 3.14 3.91
C PRO A 166 14.82 3.82 3.22
N MET A 167 14.80 3.82 1.88
CA MET A 167 13.66 4.31 1.11
C MET A 167 12.40 3.47 1.37
N LEU A 168 12.50 2.14 1.40
CA LEU A 168 11.39 1.28 1.78
C LEU A 168 10.96 1.55 3.24
N LEU A 169 11.88 1.74 4.18
CA LEU A 169 11.51 2.04 5.57
C LEU A 169 10.77 3.38 5.72
N VAL A 170 11.18 4.41 4.97
CA VAL A 170 10.44 5.68 4.90
C VAL A 170 9.05 5.45 4.33
N GLN A 171 8.94 4.70 3.24
CA GLN A 171 7.67 4.34 2.61
C GLN A 171 6.73 3.60 3.59
N VAL A 172 7.24 2.64 4.35
CA VAL A 172 6.49 1.89 5.37
C VAL A 172 5.98 2.84 6.47
N THR A 173 6.81 3.79 6.89
CA THR A 173 6.46 4.75 7.94
C THR A 173 5.38 5.71 7.46
N VAL A 174 5.52 6.27 6.24
CA VAL A 174 4.51 7.14 5.63
C VAL A 174 3.21 6.39 5.44
N PHE A 175 3.26 5.15 4.93
CA PHE A 175 2.07 4.32 4.77
C PHE A 175 1.35 4.08 6.10
N ALA A 176 2.08 3.69 7.16
CA ALA A 176 1.49 3.46 8.47
C ALA A 176 0.85 4.73 9.05
N VAL A 177 1.57 5.87 9.03
CA VAL A 177 1.02 7.13 9.57
C VAL A 177 -0.22 7.57 8.79
N SER A 178 -0.27 7.38 7.48
CA SER A 178 -1.40 7.81 6.66
C SER A 178 -2.58 6.84 6.64
N ALA A 179 -2.36 5.53 6.80
CA ALA A 179 -3.41 4.51 6.69
C ALA A 179 -4.08 4.18 8.04
N PHE A 180 -3.37 4.30 9.17
CA PHE A 180 -3.95 3.98 10.48
C PHE A 180 -5.14 4.87 10.88
N PRO A 181 -5.15 6.19 10.62
CA PRO A 181 -6.27 7.06 10.99
C PRO A 181 -7.61 6.61 10.39
N ILE A 182 -7.63 6.20 9.12
CA ILE A 182 -8.86 5.72 8.48
C ILE A 182 -9.32 4.37 9.05
N SER A 183 -8.39 3.48 9.40
CA SER A 183 -8.70 2.20 10.06
C SER A 183 -9.35 2.41 11.43
N ILE A 184 -8.75 3.30 12.24
CA ILE A 184 -9.26 3.64 13.58
C ILE A 184 -10.66 4.24 13.46
N TYR A 185 -10.87 5.16 12.51
CA TYR A 185 -12.19 5.75 12.26
C TYR A 185 -13.23 4.68 11.88
N LYS A 186 -12.92 3.75 10.98
CA LYS A 186 -13.84 2.67 10.58
C LYS A 186 -14.17 1.73 11.74
N ILE A 187 -13.19 1.38 12.59
CA ILE A 187 -13.44 0.59 13.80
C ILE A 187 -14.36 1.35 14.76
N TYR A 188 -14.12 2.65 14.97
CA TYR A 188 -15.01 3.50 15.76
C TYR A 188 -16.44 3.51 15.20
N CYS A 189 -16.62 3.55 13.88
CA CYS A 189 -17.94 3.46 13.25
C CYS A 189 -18.63 2.11 13.53
N ILE A 190 -17.90 0.99 13.47
CA ILE A 190 -18.45 -0.33 13.83
C ILE A 190 -18.88 -0.37 15.30
N VAL A 191 -18.02 0.11 16.21
CA VAL A 191 -18.31 0.08 17.66
C VAL A 191 -19.50 0.97 18.01
N THR A 192 -19.66 2.09 17.31
CA THR A 192 -20.75 3.06 17.55
C THR A 192 -21.97 2.87 16.65
N ILE A 193 -22.07 1.74 15.95
CA ILE A 193 -23.09 1.54 14.91
C ILE A 193 -24.53 1.55 15.45
N TYR A 194 -24.74 1.08 16.68
CA TYR A 194 -26.05 1.05 17.34
C TYR A 194 -26.35 2.33 18.14
N ASN A 195 -25.41 3.27 18.21
CA ASN A 195 -25.59 4.51 18.93
C ASN A 195 -26.32 5.53 18.05
N ALA A 196 -27.42 6.10 18.55
CA ALA A 196 -28.07 7.22 17.89
C ALA A 196 -27.14 8.44 17.92
N LYS A 197 -26.86 9.01 16.73
CA LYS A 197 -25.95 10.16 16.57
C LYS A 197 -26.77 11.40 16.27
N SER A 198 -26.43 12.51 16.94
CA SER A 198 -26.98 13.82 16.63
C SER A 198 -26.47 14.33 15.26
N VAL A 199 -27.19 15.28 14.67
CA VAL A 199 -26.78 15.93 13.41
C VAL A 199 -25.37 16.53 13.53
N LEU A 200 -25.07 17.18 14.66
CA LEU A 200 -23.76 17.76 14.93
C LEU A 200 -22.66 16.68 14.94
N GLN A 201 -22.90 15.56 15.62
CA GLN A 201 -21.94 14.44 15.65
C GLN A 201 -21.69 13.87 14.25
N MET A 202 -22.73 13.71 13.44
CA MET A 202 -22.59 13.23 12.07
C MET A 202 -21.75 14.20 11.21
N SER A 203 -21.92 15.51 11.38
CA SER A 203 -21.11 16.51 10.66
C SER A 203 -19.64 16.48 11.07
N ILE A 204 -19.36 16.31 12.38
CA ILE A 204 -18.00 16.17 12.90
C ILE A 204 -17.35 14.90 12.36
N GLU A 205 -18.04 13.77 12.44
CA GLU A 205 -17.55 12.47 11.95
C GLU A 205 -17.26 12.51 10.44
N ASN A 206 -18.13 13.14 9.64
CA ASN A 206 -17.89 13.31 8.21
C ASN A 206 -16.65 14.18 7.94
N THR A 207 -16.40 15.20 8.74
CA THR A 207 -15.19 16.02 8.62
C THR A 207 -13.94 15.20 8.94
N ILE A 208 -13.96 14.42 10.03
CA ILE A 208 -12.87 13.51 10.40
C ILE A 208 -12.62 12.49 9.29
N PHE A 209 -13.68 11.90 8.73
CA PHE A 209 -13.59 10.96 7.61
C PHE A 209 -12.86 11.59 6.42
N ASN A 210 -13.25 12.80 6.01
CA ASN A 210 -12.61 13.50 4.89
C ASN A 210 -11.12 13.78 5.17
N VAL A 211 -10.76 14.17 6.39
CA VAL A 211 -9.36 14.36 6.79
C VAL A 211 -8.58 13.04 6.69
N CYS A 212 -9.13 11.94 7.19
CA CYS A 212 -8.52 10.61 7.09
C CYS A 212 -8.33 10.16 5.63
N VAL A 213 -9.35 10.37 4.79
CA VAL A 213 -9.30 10.04 3.35
C VAL A 213 -8.25 10.88 2.62
N LEU A 214 -8.17 12.18 2.91
CA LEU A 214 -7.13 13.06 2.35
C LEU A 214 -5.73 12.58 2.75
N SER A 215 -5.53 12.18 4.01
CA SER A 215 -4.26 11.63 4.48
C SER A 215 -3.85 10.37 3.70
N LEU A 216 -4.81 9.50 3.37
CA LEU A 216 -4.59 8.31 2.55
C LEU A 216 -4.20 8.68 1.11
N PHE A 217 -4.88 9.66 0.49
CA PHE A 217 -4.52 10.11 -0.86
C PHE A 217 -3.14 10.77 -0.92
N LEU A 218 -2.79 11.56 0.10
CA LEU A 218 -1.46 12.17 0.20
C LEU A 218 -0.35 11.12 0.24
N ASN A 219 -0.58 9.98 0.89
CA ASN A 219 0.37 8.86 0.88
C ASN A 219 0.67 8.40 -0.56
N ASN A 220 -0.37 8.18 -1.38
CA ASN A 220 -0.20 7.74 -2.76
C ASN A 220 0.62 8.76 -3.59
N THR A 221 0.39 10.06 -3.36
CA THR A 221 1.17 11.12 -4.00
C THR A 221 2.63 11.13 -3.53
N ILE A 222 2.87 11.07 -2.22
CA ILE A 222 4.23 11.04 -1.64
C ILE A 222 5.00 9.81 -2.10
N THR A 223 4.33 8.68 -2.24
CA THR A 223 4.90 7.41 -2.73
C THR A 223 5.48 7.57 -4.14
N PHE A 224 4.73 8.20 -5.06
CA PHE A 224 5.21 8.51 -6.40
C PHE A 224 6.46 9.41 -6.37
N TYR A 225 6.46 10.44 -5.52
CA TYR A 225 7.61 11.32 -5.37
C TYR A 225 8.80 10.60 -4.71
N LEU A 226 8.57 9.76 -3.70
CA LEU A 226 9.62 8.96 -3.08
C LEU A 226 10.26 8.01 -4.09
N TYR A 227 9.47 7.30 -4.91
CA TYR A 227 9.99 6.44 -5.97
C TYR A 227 10.76 7.21 -7.05
N THR A 228 10.21 8.33 -7.51
CA THR A 228 10.80 9.15 -8.58
C THR A 228 12.06 9.91 -8.12
N LEU A 229 12.02 10.52 -6.92
CA LEU A 229 13.09 11.37 -6.39
C LEU A 229 14.17 10.56 -5.66
N SER A 230 13.88 9.44 -5.00
CA SER A 230 14.92 8.74 -4.20
C SER A 230 15.89 7.93 -5.07
N GLY A 231 15.48 7.53 -6.27
CA GLY A 231 16.34 6.79 -7.19
C GLY A 231 17.33 7.69 -7.93
N ARG A 232 18.60 7.79 -7.48
CA ARG A 232 19.69 8.36 -8.33
C ARG A 232 19.80 7.63 -9.68
N VAL A 233 19.38 6.37 -9.74
CA VAL A 233 19.28 5.56 -10.96
C VAL A 233 18.10 6.01 -11.83
N PHE A 234 16.92 6.23 -11.24
CA PHE A 234 15.75 6.66 -12.00
C PHE A 234 15.86 8.10 -12.48
N ARG A 235 16.42 9.02 -11.67
CA ARG A 235 16.76 10.38 -12.14
C ARG A 235 17.72 10.36 -13.32
N LYS A 236 18.70 9.44 -13.34
CA LYS A 236 19.63 9.27 -14.48
C LYS A 236 18.94 8.74 -15.73
N GLU A 237 18.01 7.79 -15.59
CA GLU A 237 17.24 7.26 -16.73
C GLU A 237 16.17 8.24 -17.22
N LEU A 238 15.47 8.95 -16.33
CA LEU A 238 14.52 10.02 -16.67
C LEU A 238 15.22 11.20 -17.34
N MET A 239 16.40 11.63 -16.84
CA MET A 239 17.21 12.64 -17.51
C MET A 239 17.78 12.14 -18.84
N LYS A 240 18.00 10.84 -19.02
CA LYS A 240 18.35 10.28 -20.34
C LYS A 240 17.17 10.34 -21.30
N LEU A 241 15.97 9.97 -20.86
CA LEU A 241 14.76 10.04 -21.66
C LEU A 241 14.42 11.48 -22.05
N LEU A 242 14.53 12.44 -21.11
CA LEU A 242 14.30 13.87 -21.35
C LEU A 242 15.42 14.57 -22.14
N ARG A 243 16.61 13.98 -22.24
CA ARG A 243 17.71 14.48 -23.10
C ARG A 243 17.77 13.79 -24.46
N LEU A 244 16.91 12.79 -24.69
CA LEU A 244 16.71 12.11 -25.97
C LEU A 244 15.44 12.59 -26.71
N SER A 245 14.74 13.58 -26.16
CA SER A 245 13.76 14.45 -26.84
C SER A 245 14.35 15.84 -27.02
#